data_AF-A0AAD0ZCW5-F1
#
_entry.id   AF-A0AAD0ZCW5-F1
#
_cell.length_a   1.000
_cell.length_b   1.000
_cell.length_c   1.000
_cell.angle_alpha   90.00
_cell.angle_beta   90.00
_cell.angle_gamma   90.00
#
_symmetry.space_group_name_H-M   'P 1'
#
loop_
_entity.id
_entity.type
_entity.pdbx_description
1 polymer ?
#
loop_
_entity_poly.entity_id
_entity_poly.type
_entity_poly.pdbx_seq_one_letter_code
_entity_poly.pdbx_strand_id
1 'polypeptide(L)'
;MKMLRIPLLMVGLLLCSQGFAATAQQNKMTTCNADATAKALKGDERKAFMSTCLKATPAAAATPSTPQERMKTCNADATAKALKGDERKTFMSTCLKKQ
;
A
#
# COMPACT_ATOMS: atom_id res chain seq x y z
N MET A 1 10.84 43.85 30.98
CA MET A 1 10.00 42.62 31.02
C MET A 1 8.66 42.94 30.37
N LYS A 2 8.52 42.58 29.10
CA LYS A 2 7.46 43.03 28.20
C LYS A 2 6.86 41.79 27.54
N MET A 3 5.59 41.54 27.86
CA MET A 3 4.53 41.13 26.94
C MET A 3 4.67 39.84 26.10
N LEU A 4 3.64 39.00 26.27
CA LEU A 4 2.80 38.46 25.19
C LEU A 4 3.22 37.15 24.51
N ARG A 5 2.20 36.31 24.27
CA ARG A 5 2.16 34.94 23.74
C ARG A 5 2.24 33.95 24.90
N ILE A 6 1.14 33.33 25.33
CA ILE A 6 0.53 32.19 24.65
C ILE A 6 -0.95 32.06 25.08
N PRO A 7 -1.93 32.61 24.34
CA PRO A 7 -3.32 32.23 24.48
C PRO A 7 -3.66 31.25 23.35
N LEU A 8 -3.26 29.98 23.48
CA LEU A 8 -3.67 28.91 22.56
C LEU A 8 -3.55 27.53 23.22
N LEU A 9 -4.18 27.37 24.39
CA LEU A 9 -4.17 26.11 25.16
C LEU A 9 -5.54 25.40 25.21
N MET A 10 -6.56 25.85 24.46
CA MET A 10 -7.92 25.27 24.57
C MET A 10 -8.73 25.41 23.29
N VAL A 11 -8.51 24.57 22.27
CA VAL A 11 -9.50 24.09 21.27
C VAL A 11 -8.75 23.15 20.32
N GLY A 12 -9.07 21.86 20.32
CA GLY A 12 -8.50 20.92 19.33
C GLY A 12 -8.53 19.43 19.70
N LEU A 13 -9.09 19.04 20.85
CA LEU A 13 -9.27 17.62 21.22
C LEU A 13 -10.66 17.13 20.82
N LEU A 14 -10.91 17.07 19.50
CA LEU A 14 -12.11 16.46 18.93
C LEU A 14 -11.70 15.82 17.61
N LEU A 15 -12.09 14.55 17.43
CA LEU A 15 -11.87 13.66 16.28
C LEU A 15 -10.52 12.91 16.24
N CYS A 16 -10.41 11.78 16.96
CA CYS A 16 -9.60 10.62 16.52
C CYS A 16 -10.05 9.28 17.16
N SER A 17 -11.31 9.16 17.59
CA SER A 17 -11.85 7.92 18.17
C SER A 17 -12.58 7.09 17.12
N GLN A 18 -11.87 6.61 16.09
CA GLN A 18 -12.38 5.60 15.14
C GLN A 18 -11.42 4.41 15.12
N GLY A 19 -11.47 3.63 16.20
CA GLY A 19 -10.54 2.54 16.47
C GLY A 19 -11.16 1.16 16.32
N PHE A 20 -11.82 0.83 15.20
CA PHE A 20 -12.21 -0.55 14.89
C PHE A 20 -12.14 -0.85 13.38
N ALA A 21 -10.97 -0.58 12.78
CA ALA A 21 -10.58 -1.14 11.47
C ALA A 21 -9.05 -1.30 11.34
N ALA A 22 -8.28 -1.16 12.43
CA ALA A 22 -6.82 -1.11 12.42
C ALA A 22 -6.12 -2.45 12.75
N THR A 23 -6.84 -3.46 13.24
CA THR A 23 -6.21 -4.62 13.90
C THR A 23 -5.58 -5.63 12.96
N ALA A 24 -6.20 -5.92 11.80
CA ALA A 24 -5.71 -6.96 10.90
C ALA A 24 -4.43 -6.52 10.18
N GLN A 25 -4.38 -5.27 9.70
CA GLN A 25 -3.21 -4.73 9.00
C GLN A 25 -2.05 -4.44 9.96
N GLN A 26 -2.32 -4.01 11.21
CA GLN A 26 -1.29 -3.90 12.24
C GLN A 26 -0.70 -5.27 12.62
N ASN A 27 -1.55 -6.28 12.91
CA ASN A 27 -1.06 -7.62 13.27
C ASN A 27 -0.21 -8.24 12.17
N LYS A 28 -0.62 -8.05 10.92
CA LYS A 28 0.14 -8.49 9.75
C LYS A 28 1.49 -7.80 9.65
N MET A 29 1.55 -6.49 9.88
CA MET A 29 2.81 -5.75 9.88
C MET A 29 3.75 -6.22 10.99
N THR A 30 3.23 -6.49 12.18
CA THR A 30 4.03 -7.04 13.30
C THR A 30 4.58 -8.42 12.96
N THR A 31 3.74 -9.30 12.41
CA THR A 31 4.16 -10.66 11.99
C THR A 31 5.21 -10.61 10.89
N CYS A 32 5.00 -9.80 9.85
CA CYS A 32 5.97 -9.61 8.77
C CYS A 32 7.31 -9.05 9.26
N ASN A 33 7.31 -8.17 10.26
CA ASN A 33 8.56 -7.66 10.84
C ASN A 33 9.27 -8.72 11.69
N ALA A 34 8.52 -9.52 12.45
CA ALA A 34 9.06 -10.63 13.22
C ALA A 34 9.72 -11.66 12.28
N ASP A 35 9.04 -12.06 11.20
CA ASP A 35 9.58 -13.01 10.23
C ASP A 35 10.81 -12.47 9.50
N ALA A 36 10.81 -11.18 9.13
CA ALA A 36 11.96 -10.56 8.49
C ALA A 36 13.20 -10.58 9.42
N THR A 37 12.98 -10.36 10.71
CA THR A 37 14.04 -10.37 11.74
C THR A 37 14.52 -11.80 12.01
N ALA A 38 13.60 -12.76 12.11
CA ALA A 38 13.92 -14.19 12.28
C ALA A 38 14.72 -14.75 11.09
N LYS A 39 14.46 -14.24 9.89
CA LYS A 39 15.21 -14.56 8.67
C LYS A 39 16.48 -13.73 8.50
N ALA A 40 16.82 -12.86 9.46
CA ALA A 40 17.96 -11.96 9.44
C ALA A 40 18.06 -11.10 8.15
N LEU A 41 16.93 -10.80 7.51
CA LEU A 41 16.89 -10.05 6.27
C LEU A 41 17.30 -8.59 6.53
N LYS A 42 18.20 -8.07 5.71
CA LYS A 42 18.71 -6.69 5.80
C LYS A 42 18.58 -5.99 4.46
N GLY A 43 18.63 -4.65 4.48
CA GLY A 43 18.63 -3.82 3.28
C GLY A 43 17.46 -4.12 2.34
N ASP A 44 17.78 -4.32 1.06
CA ASP A 44 16.81 -4.56 -0.01
C ASP A 44 16.02 -5.88 0.18
N GLU A 45 16.63 -6.91 0.76
CA GLU A 45 15.98 -8.20 1.00
C GLU A 45 14.84 -8.07 2.02
N ARG A 46 15.05 -7.27 3.08
CA ARG A 46 13.99 -6.96 4.04
C ARG A 46 12.85 -6.20 3.39
N LYS A 47 13.15 -5.23 2.51
CA LYS A 47 12.12 -4.45 1.82
C LYS A 47 11.29 -5.29 0.87
N ALA A 48 11.94 -6.15 0.08
CA ALA A 48 11.26 -7.09 -0.80
C ALA A 48 10.37 -8.04 0.00
N PHE A 49 10.91 -8.65 1.06
CA PHE A 49 10.15 -9.55 1.94
C PHE A 49 8.96 -8.86 2.59
N MET A 50 9.15 -7.65 3.13
CA MET A 50 8.08 -6.92 3.80
C MET A 50 7.01 -6.47 2.80
N SER A 51 7.39 -6.10 1.57
CA SER A 51 6.44 -5.81 0.49
C SER A 51 5.60 -7.04 0.16
N THR A 52 6.24 -8.19 -0.05
CA THR A 52 5.55 -9.45 -0.35
C THR A 52 4.67 -9.89 0.81
N CYS A 53 5.18 -9.85 2.04
CA CYS A 53 4.45 -10.27 3.23
C CYS A 53 3.23 -9.36 3.51
N LEU A 54 3.39 -8.04 3.40
CA LEU A 54 2.28 -7.09 3.57
C LEU A 54 1.28 -7.17 2.41
N LYS A 55 1.69 -7.56 1.20
CA LYS A 55 0.83 -7.79 0.04
C LYS A 55 0.17 -9.17 0.00
N ALA A 56 0.70 -10.15 0.72
CA ALA A 56 0.14 -11.50 0.81
C ALA A 56 -1.15 -11.49 1.66
N THR A 57 -2.22 -10.92 1.12
CA THR A 57 -3.59 -11.16 1.57
C THR A 57 -3.95 -12.61 1.19
N PRO A 58 -4.82 -13.32 1.93
CA PRO A 58 -5.09 -14.73 1.68
C PRO A 58 -5.41 -14.94 0.20
N ALA A 59 -4.85 -16.00 -0.38
CA ALA A 59 -4.88 -16.33 -1.79
C ALA A 59 -6.28 -16.25 -2.42
N ALA A 60 -6.69 -15.06 -2.87
CA ALA A 60 -7.76 -14.79 -3.83
C ALA A 60 -7.72 -13.29 -4.15
N ALA A 61 -7.62 -12.96 -5.44
CA ALA A 61 -7.53 -11.59 -5.98
C ALA A 61 -6.22 -10.84 -5.65
N ALA A 62 -5.18 -11.09 -6.44
CA ALA A 62 -4.11 -10.13 -6.67
C ALA A 62 -4.67 -8.89 -7.40
N THR A 63 -5.48 -8.09 -6.73
CA THR A 63 -5.71 -6.70 -7.15
C THR A 63 -4.45 -5.93 -6.80
N PRO A 64 -3.79 -5.29 -7.77
CA PRO A 64 -2.54 -4.60 -7.48
C PRO A 64 -2.85 -3.42 -6.55
N SER A 65 -2.28 -3.46 -5.36
CA SER A 65 -2.72 -2.63 -4.22
C SER A 65 -2.25 -1.16 -4.31
N THR A 66 -1.40 -0.86 -5.30
CA THR A 66 -0.92 0.49 -5.57
C THR A 66 -1.12 0.85 -7.04
N PRO A 67 -1.40 2.12 -7.38
CA PRO A 67 -1.50 2.57 -8.77
C PRO A 67 -0.29 2.17 -9.63
N GLN A 68 0.91 2.17 -9.04
CA GLN A 68 2.16 1.79 -9.70
C GLN A 68 2.21 0.30 -10.05
N GLU A 69 1.76 -0.58 -9.15
CA GLU A 69 1.67 -2.01 -9.45
C GLU A 69 0.59 -2.30 -10.48
N ARG A 70 -0.53 -1.58 -10.43
CA ARG A 70 -1.60 -1.71 -11.43
C ARG A 70 -1.08 -1.40 -12.82
N MET A 71 -0.31 -0.32 -12.96
CA MET A 71 0.33 0.02 -14.23
C MET A 71 1.28 -1.08 -14.72
N LYS A 72 2.11 -1.64 -13.84
CA LYS A 72 3.03 -2.72 -14.21
C LYS A 72 2.29 -3.98 -14.67
N THR A 73 1.29 -4.43 -13.91
CA THR A 73 0.47 -5.59 -14.26
C THR A 73 -0.30 -5.37 -15.56
N CYS A 74 -0.96 -4.22 -15.73
CA CYS A 74 -1.68 -3.90 -16.97
C CYS A 74 -0.75 -3.87 -18.20
N ASN A 75 0.49 -3.38 -18.06
CA ASN A 75 1.45 -3.41 -19.17
C ASN A 75 1.97 -4.82 -19.47
N ALA A 76 2.24 -5.62 -18.43
CA ALA A 76 2.65 -7.00 -18.58
C ALA A 76 1.56 -7.82 -19.30
N ASP A 77 0.30 -7.68 -18.87
CA ASP A 77 -0.85 -8.35 -19.49
C ASP A 77 -1.06 -7.91 -20.93
N ALA A 78 -0.93 -6.61 -21.22
CA ALA A 78 -1.04 -6.11 -22.60
C ALA A 78 0.03 -6.71 -23.51
N THR A 79 1.26 -6.86 -22.98
CA THR A 79 2.39 -7.45 -23.72
C THR A 79 2.20 -8.96 -23.91
N ALA A 80 1.77 -9.68 -22.87
CA ALA A 80 1.46 -11.10 -22.94
C ALA A 80 0.33 -11.42 -23.92
N LYS A 81 -0.64 -10.50 -24.05
CA LYS A 81 -1.72 -10.57 -25.04
C LYS A 81 -1.32 -10.04 -26.43
N ALA A 82 -0.06 -9.63 -26.60
CA ALA A 82 0.47 -9.02 -27.82
C ALA A 82 -0.37 -7.85 -28.37
N LEU A 83 -1.07 -7.13 -27.48
CA LEU A 83 -1.94 -6.03 -27.86
C LEU A 83 -1.10 -4.86 -28.39
N LYS A 84 -1.49 -4.31 -29.53
CA LYS A 84 -0.82 -3.19 -30.19
C LYS A 84 -1.84 -2.12 -30.59
N GLY A 85 -1.36 -0.91 -30.86
CA GLY A 85 -2.22 0.21 -31.28
C GLY A 85 -3.40 0.49 -30.35
N ASP A 86 -4.57 0.67 -30.93
CA ASP A 86 -5.81 1.03 -30.24
C ASP A 86 -6.30 -0.06 -29.26
N GLU A 87 -6.04 -1.34 -29.55
CA GLU A 87 -6.41 -2.45 -28.67
C GLU A 87 -5.67 -2.36 -27.34
N ARG A 88 -4.35 -2.07 -27.39
CA ARG A 88 -3.56 -1.87 -26.17
C ARG A 88 -4.06 -0.68 -25.37
N LYS A 89 -4.39 0.44 -26.02
CA LYS A 89 -4.84 1.67 -25.36
C LYS A 89 -6.18 1.47 -24.65
N THR A 90 -7.09 0.76 -25.30
CA THR A 90 -8.41 0.41 -24.76
C THR A 90 -8.27 -0.55 -23.57
N PHE A 91 -7.45 -1.59 -23.73
CA PHE A 91 -7.14 -2.52 -22.65
C PHE A 91 -6.51 -1.83 -21.45
N MET A 92 -5.50 -0.97 -21.66
CA MET A 92 -4.82 -0.27 -20.58
C MET A 92 -5.76 0.66 -19.81
N SER A 93 -6.63 1.39 -20.52
CA SER A 93 -7.61 2.28 -19.91
C SER A 93 -8.62 1.52 -19.04
N THR A 94 -9.12 0.38 -19.53
CA THR A 94 -10.04 -0.48 -18.78
C THR A 94 -9.33 -1.13 -17.59
N CYS A 95 -8.13 -1.66 -17.80
CA CYS A 95 -7.33 -2.30 -16.77
C CYS A 95 -6.95 -1.34 -15.63
N LEU A 96 -6.61 -0.08 -15.95
CA LEU A 96 -6.29 0.98 -14.99
C LEU A 96 -7.52 1.61 -14.33
N LYS A 97 -8.72 1.45 -14.88
CA LYS A 97 -9.98 1.91 -14.26
C LYS A 97 -10.61 0.90 -13.30
N LYS A 98 -10.25 -0.39 -13.36
CA LYS A 98 -10.70 -1.41 -12.39
C LYS A 98 -10.09 -1.21 -11.01
N GLN A 99 -10.68 -0.33 -10.19
CA GLN A 99 -10.37 -0.21 -8.76
C GLN A 99 -10.71 -1.51 -8.03
#